data_AF-A0A3Q3GBC6-F1
#
_entry.id   AF-A0A3Q3GBC6-F1
#
_cell.length_a   1.000
_cell.length_b   1.000
_cell.length_c   1.000
_cell.angle_alpha   90.00
_cell.angle_beta   90.00
_cell.angle_gamma   90.00
#
_symmetry.space_group_name_H-M   'P 1'
#
loop_
_entity.id
_entity.type
_entity.pdbx_description
1 polymer ?
#
loop_
_entity_poly.entity_id
_entity_poly.type
_entity_poly.pdbx_seq_one_letter_code
_entity_poly.pdbx_strand_id
1 'polypeptide(L)'
;MKASDNCSDIPQQLILIVFLRGFTFTPVSMRSPYFPARSMLFRKEPNGVTYRVPALLYLPRTSCFLAFCEERLSPSDSQAHLLVMRKGTFYRNYVEWEDMHVLGTAFLSGHRSMNPCPSYQLVTGKNVTRLCFICSTDEGDTWSPVTDLTQRVIGDTIKEWATFALGPGHGIQLKSGRLLIPAYAYHIDCKECFGQICQTTSRAFCFHSDTHGRTWRFGEAVPGPESVECQMVSVDEEDGTNVLYCNARSPLGYRVQSLSLDDGAAFQEGQLVQRLVEPRNGCHGSIVGFPAPLHLCKSLPLYLQQHTHFLTPTWVVYSHPTWTTARKDLGVFLSLFPRDPDSWRGPWVIYEGPSAYSDLAYLELPPSAGAPPAVAFACLFECGTTTAYDEICFSIFTLYELIDNLPQNVQLRQNTGECKSPQNEKSETRSTSGHDAPVAHQGEKRREKRNLAKMCSVS
;
A
#
# COMPACT_ATOMS: atom_id res chain seq x y z
N MET A 1 -24.23 15.26 -71.77
CA MET A 1 -24.01 16.71 -72.00
C MET A 1 -23.94 17.41 -70.64
N LYS A 2 -23.13 18.48 -70.54
CA LYS A 2 -23.20 19.64 -69.61
C LYS A 2 -23.90 19.41 -68.24
N ALA A 3 -23.26 19.44 -67.08
CA ALA A 3 -22.28 20.40 -66.53
C ALA A 3 -22.81 21.84 -66.34
N SER A 4 -22.30 22.51 -65.31
CA SER A 4 -22.48 23.93 -64.90
C SER A 4 -23.82 24.34 -64.27
N ASP A 5 -23.88 25.25 -63.28
CA ASP A 5 -22.87 25.70 -62.27
C ASP A 5 -23.56 26.61 -61.22
N ASN A 6 -22.77 27.07 -60.24
CA ASN A 6 -23.00 28.14 -59.24
C ASN A 6 -23.80 27.73 -57.98
N CYS A 7 -23.25 27.75 -56.76
CA CYS A 7 -22.30 28.64 -56.05
C CYS A 7 -22.99 29.84 -55.36
N SER A 8 -23.10 29.75 -54.03
CA SER A 8 -23.23 30.90 -53.12
C SER A 8 -22.92 30.48 -51.67
N ASP A 9 -21.64 30.52 -51.35
CA ASP A 9 -21.02 31.09 -50.13
C ASP A 9 -21.68 31.10 -48.73
N ILE A 10 -20.77 30.88 -47.76
CA ILE A 10 -20.72 31.33 -46.35
C ILE A 10 -21.41 30.45 -45.27
N PRO A 11 -20.66 30.04 -44.20
CA PRO A 11 -21.20 29.26 -43.09
C PRO A 11 -21.84 30.14 -42.02
N GLN A 12 -22.87 29.63 -41.35
CA GLN A 12 -23.32 30.17 -40.05
C GLN A 12 -22.74 29.34 -38.90
N GLN A 13 -21.73 29.90 -38.26
CA GLN A 13 -21.45 29.59 -36.85
C GLN A 13 -22.67 29.99 -36.02
N LEU A 14 -23.07 29.17 -35.05
CA LEU A 14 -23.63 29.72 -33.82
C LEU A 14 -22.92 29.12 -32.61
N ILE A 15 -22.04 29.94 -32.05
CA ILE A 15 -21.42 29.75 -30.75
C ILE A 15 -22.45 30.14 -29.69
N LEU A 16 -22.64 29.31 -28.66
CA LEU A 16 -23.30 29.76 -27.42
C LEU A 16 -22.28 29.83 -26.28
N ILE A 17 -21.68 31.01 -26.12
CA ILE A 17 -20.97 31.38 -24.90
C ILE A 17 -22.02 31.83 -23.89
N VAL A 18 -21.97 31.30 -22.66
CA VAL A 18 -22.58 31.92 -21.50
C VAL A 18 -21.46 32.30 -20.53
N PHE A 19 -21.29 33.60 -20.29
CA PHE A 19 -20.29 34.11 -19.36
C PHE A 19 -20.64 33.78 -17.92
N LEU A 20 -19.60 33.52 -17.13
CA LEU A 20 -19.66 33.42 -15.67
C LEU A 20 -20.28 34.69 -15.06
N ARG A 21 -21.36 34.54 -14.28
CA ARG A 21 -21.60 35.42 -13.14
C ARG A 21 -20.86 34.85 -11.94
N GLY A 22 -20.03 35.68 -11.31
CA GLY A 22 -19.23 35.28 -10.16
C GLY A 22 -20.14 34.86 -9.00
N PHE A 23 -20.03 33.60 -8.59
CA PHE A 23 -20.54 33.19 -7.29
C PHE A 23 -19.54 33.62 -6.22
N THR A 24 -19.97 34.57 -5.39
CA THR A 24 -19.36 34.85 -4.10
C THR A 24 -19.30 33.56 -3.29
N PHE A 25 -18.11 33.10 -2.93
CA PHE A 25 -17.93 31.94 -2.07
C PHE A 25 -18.48 32.22 -0.67
N THR A 26 -19.68 31.73 -0.37
CA THR A 26 -20.11 31.42 1.00
C THR A 26 -19.71 29.98 1.31
N PRO A 27 -19.08 29.70 2.47
CA PRO A 27 -18.37 28.43 2.68
C PRO A 27 -19.26 27.30 3.24
N VAL A 28 -18.76 26.08 3.09
CA VAL A 28 -19.23 24.82 3.72
C VAL A 28 -20.67 24.39 3.38
N SER A 29 -20.81 23.69 2.25
CA SER A 29 -21.74 22.55 2.20
C SER A 29 -21.01 21.33 2.75
N MET A 30 -21.56 20.69 3.79
CA MET A 30 -21.10 19.37 4.21
C MET A 30 -21.43 18.39 3.09
N ARG A 31 -20.44 18.04 2.25
CA ARG A 31 -20.56 16.88 1.37
C ARG A 31 -20.68 15.64 2.25
N SER A 32 -21.71 14.82 2.00
CA SER A 32 -21.75 13.45 2.50
C SER A 32 -20.45 12.74 2.10
N PRO A 33 -19.88 11.86 2.95
CA PRO A 33 -18.73 11.06 2.54
C PRO A 33 -19.06 10.31 1.24
N TYR A 34 -18.14 10.38 0.29
CA TYR A 34 -18.23 9.69 -0.99
C TYR A 34 -17.47 8.37 -0.89
N PHE A 35 -18.17 7.28 -1.21
CA PHE A 35 -17.60 5.94 -1.30
C PHE A 35 -17.66 5.47 -2.75
N PRO A 36 -16.62 4.78 -3.26
CA PRO A 36 -16.67 4.20 -4.59
C PRO A 36 -17.71 3.08 -4.65
N ALA A 37 -18.19 2.76 -5.85
CA ALA A 37 -19.08 1.62 -6.05
C ALA A 37 -18.40 0.32 -5.62
N ARG A 38 -19.17 -0.62 -5.07
CA ARG A 38 -18.66 -1.92 -4.59
C ARG A 38 -19.53 -3.09 -5.05
N SER A 39 -18.87 -4.18 -5.44
CA SER A 39 -19.47 -5.47 -5.76
C SER A 39 -19.01 -6.49 -4.73
N MET A 40 -19.95 -7.15 -4.05
CA MET A 40 -19.62 -8.26 -3.15
C MET A 40 -19.38 -9.51 -4.02
N LEU A 41 -18.18 -10.09 -3.94
CA LEU A 41 -17.76 -11.22 -4.78
C LEU A 41 -17.85 -12.56 -4.04
N PHE A 42 -17.55 -12.52 -2.76
CA PHE A 42 -17.61 -13.68 -1.87
C PHE A 42 -18.34 -13.27 -0.59
N ARG A 43 -19.22 -14.13 -0.08
CA ARG A 43 -20.03 -13.87 1.11
C ARG A 43 -20.04 -15.11 1.98
N LYS A 44 -19.89 -14.92 3.29
CA LYS A 44 -20.06 -15.93 4.31
C LYS A 44 -21.39 -16.66 4.16
N GLU A 45 -21.31 -17.98 4.09
CA GLU A 45 -22.48 -18.84 3.94
C GLU A 45 -23.21 -19.05 5.28
N PRO A 46 -24.53 -19.35 5.25
CA PRO A 46 -25.30 -19.68 6.46
C PRO A 46 -24.77 -20.91 7.23
N ASN A 47 -24.04 -21.81 6.56
CA ASN A 47 -23.44 -23.00 7.16
C ASN A 47 -22.16 -22.71 7.97
N GLY A 48 -21.64 -21.47 7.92
CA GLY A 48 -20.42 -21.04 8.60
C GLY A 48 -19.17 -20.91 7.72
N VAL A 49 -19.21 -21.37 6.46
CA VAL A 49 -18.12 -21.18 5.48
C VAL A 49 -17.87 -19.69 5.26
N THR A 50 -16.60 -19.30 5.28
CA THR A 50 -16.14 -17.92 5.09
C THR A 50 -15.03 -17.84 4.08
N TYR A 51 -14.98 -16.72 3.36
CA TYR A 51 -13.94 -16.41 2.39
C TYR A 51 -13.02 -15.34 2.97
N ARG A 52 -11.70 -15.59 2.92
CA ARG A 52 -10.69 -14.75 3.56
C ARG A 52 -9.42 -14.66 2.72
N VAL A 53 -8.52 -13.75 3.07
CA VAL A 53 -7.19 -13.59 2.43
C VAL A 53 -7.33 -13.29 0.92
N PRO A 54 -7.87 -12.12 0.54
CA PRO A 54 -8.04 -11.73 -0.85
C PRO A 54 -6.69 -11.56 -1.57
N ALA A 55 -6.66 -11.93 -2.85
CA ALA A 55 -5.62 -11.54 -3.80
C ALA A 55 -6.26 -11.13 -5.14
N LEU A 56 -5.73 -10.11 -5.80
CA LEU A 56 -6.28 -9.52 -7.02
C LEU A 56 -5.19 -9.36 -8.07
N LEU A 57 -5.41 -9.92 -9.27
CA LEU A 57 -4.54 -9.73 -10.42
C LEU A 57 -5.33 -9.10 -11.57
N TYR A 58 -4.81 -8.03 -12.16
CA TYR A 58 -5.31 -7.46 -13.41
C TYR A 58 -4.47 -7.95 -14.59
N LEU A 59 -5.13 -8.29 -15.70
CA LEU A 59 -4.54 -8.77 -16.95
C LEU A 59 -4.81 -7.72 -18.05
N PRO A 60 -3.89 -6.76 -18.30
CA PRO A 60 -4.16 -5.65 -19.20
C PRO A 60 -4.46 -6.05 -20.65
N ARG A 61 -3.88 -7.16 -21.12
CA ARG A 61 -4.04 -7.62 -22.52
C ARG A 61 -5.48 -8.00 -22.88
N THR A 62 -6.22 -8.56 -21.93
CA THR A 62 -7.63 -8.95 -22.11
C THR A 62 -8.59 -8.17 -21.24
N SER A 63 -8.10 -7.18 -20.48
CA SER A 63 -8.89 -6.38 -19.53
C SER A 63 -9.66 -7.26 -18.54
N CYS A 64 -9.01 -8.30 -18.01
CA CYS A 64 -9.61 -9.24 -17.08
C CYS A 64 -9.02 -9.09 -15.68
N PHE A 65 -9.86 -9.24 -14.65
CA PHE A 65 -9.44 -9.44 -13.27
C PHE A 65 -9.54 -10.91 -12.88
N LEU A 66 -8.56 -11.40 -12.13
CA LEU A 66 -8.64 -12.66 -11.39
C LEU A 66 -8.65 -12.32 -9.90
N ALA A 67 -9.77 -12.59 -9.22
CA ALA A 67 -9.93 -12.37 -7.79
C ALA A 67 -9.90 -13.72 -7.06
N PHE A 68 -8.93 -13.91 -6.18
CA PHE A 68 -8.70 -15.14 -5.41
C PHE A 68 -8.99 -14.95 -3.93
N CYS A 69 -9.36 -16.02 -3.23
CA CYS A 69 -9.40 -16.08 -1.78
C CYS A 69 -9.29 -17.52 -1.24
N GLU A 70 -9.03 -17.64 0.06
CA GLU A 70 -9.18 -18.90 0.80
C GLU A 70 -10.65 -19.12 1.16
N GLU A 71 -11.21 -20.26 0.75
CA GLU A 71 -12.42 -20.82 1.37
C GLU A 71 -12.04 -21.49 2.69
N ARG A 72 -12.79 -21.19 3.75
CA ARG A 72 -12.56 -21.73 5.09
C ARG A 72 -13.85 -22.23 5.71
N LEU A 73 -13.80 -23.35 6.43
CA LEU A 73 -14.95 -23.92 7.15
C LEU A 73 -15.42 -23.06 8.36
N SER A 74 -14.58 -22.10 8.78
CA SER A 74 -14.92 -21.02 9.69
C SER A 74 -13.91 -19.88 9.51
N PRO A 75 -14.08 -18.70 10.14
CA PRO A 75 -13.09 -17.61 10.08
C PRO A 75 -11.66 -18.00 10.52
N SER A 76 -11.50 -19.10 11.26
CA SER A 76 -10.23 -19.55 11.83
C SER A 76 -9.16 -19.87 10.78
N ASP A 77 -7.94 -19.39 11.02
CA ASP A 77 -6.75 -19.76 10.23
C ASP A 77 -6.43 -21.27 10.32
N SER A 78 -6.97 -22.02 11.28
CA SER A 78 -6.79 -23.48 11.32
C SER A 78 -7.72 -24.24 10.37
N GLN A 79 -8.71 -23.58 9.75
CA GLN A 79 -9.82 -24.21 9.02
C GLN A 79 -9.95 -23.77 7.55
N ALA A 80 -8.90 -23.21 6.94
CA ALA A 80 -8.87 -23.07 5.49
C ALA A 80 -8.91 -24.44 4.79
N HIS A 81 -9.53 -24.48 3.63
CA HIS A 81 -9.93 -25.71 2.96
C HIS A 81 -9.44 -25.72 1.51
N LEU A 82 -9.85 -24.73 0.73
CA LEU A 82 -9.60 -24.62 -0.71
C LEU A 82 -9.19 -23.20 -1.06
N LEU A 83 -8.52 -23.05 -2.21
CA LEU A 83 -8.41 -21.76 -2.89
C LEU A 83 -9.51 -21.69 -3.95
N VAL A 84 -10.20 -20.55 -3.99
CA VAL A 84 -11.25 -20.27 -4.97
C VAL A 84 -10.94 -18.98 -5.72
N MET A 85 -11.49 -18.84 -6.91
CA MET A 85 -11.35 -17.64 -7.74
C MET A 85 -12.68 -17.22 -8.38
N ARG A 86 -12.76 -15.96 -8.77
CA ARG A 86 -13.66 -15.47 -9.82
C ARG A 86 -12.84 -14.76 -10.89
N LYS A 87 -13.18 -14.99 -12.15
CA LYS A 87 -12.70 -14.21 -13.29
C LYS A 87 -13.71 -13.10 -13.57
N GLY A 88 -13.24 -11.91 -13.97
CA GLY A 88 -14.10 -10.76 -14.21
C GLY A 88 -13.65 -9.94 -15.41
N THR A 89 -14.51 -9.74 -16.39
CA THR A 89 -14.20 -8.94 -17.59
C THR A 89 -14.50 -7.46 -17.33
N PHE A 90 -13.51 -6.59 -17.56
CA PHE A 90 -13.62 -5.16 -17.31
C PHE A 90 -14.10 -4.38 -18.53
N TYR A 91 -15.27 -3.77 -18.43
CA TYR A 91 -15.92 -2.99 -19.47
C TYR A 91 -15.91 -1.50 -19.13
N ARG A 92 -14.77 -0.84 -19.33
CA ARG A 92 -14.51 0.62 -19.16
C ARG A 92 -14.71 1.21 -17.76
N ASN A 93 -15.82 0.93 -17.10
CA ASN A 93 -16.24 1.50 -15.82
C ASN A 93 -16.98 0.49 -14.91
N TYR A 94 -17.18 -0.75 -15.34
CA TYR A 94 -17.72 -1.84 -14.52
C TYR A 94 -17.02 -3.17 -14.83
N VAL A 95 -17.11 -4.14 -13.92
CA VAL A 95 -16.62 -5.50 -14.12
C VAL A 95 -17.80 -6.46 -14.09
N GLU A 96 -17.91 -7.32 -15.10
CA GLU A 96 -18.83 -8.46 -15.10
C GLU A 96 -18.08 -9.67 -14.56
N TRP A 97 -18.58 -10.28 -13.48
CA TRP A 97 -17.92 -11.39 -12.79
C TRP A 97 -18.56 -12.73 -13.12
N GLU A 98 -17.74 -13.69 -13.50
CA GLU A 98 -18.11 -15.09 -13.66
C GLU A 98 -18.39 -15.76 -12.30
N ASP A 99 -18.95 -16.97 -12.35
CA ASP A 99 -19.17 -17.79 -11.17
C ASP A 99 -17.88 -18.15 -10.42
N MET A 100 -18.04 -18.61 -9.18
CA MET A 100 -16.90 -19.01 -8.35
C MET A 100 -16.35 -20.37 -8.81
N HIS A 101 -15.04 -20.41 -9.07
CA HIS A 101 -14.30 -21.59 -9.50
C HIS A 101 -13.35 -22.06 -8.40
N VAL A 102 -13.33 -23.37 -8.11
CA VAL A 102 -12.37 -23.97 -7.18
C VAL A 102 -11.07 -24.27 -7.91
N LEU A 103 -9.93 -23.84 -7.34
CA LEU A 103 -8.60 -24.17 -7.86
C LEU A 103 -8.22 -25.61 -7.45
N GLY A 104 -8.91 -26.61 -8.02
CA GLY A 104 -8.77 -28.02 -7.65
C GLY A 104 -7.36 -28.60 -7.83
N THR A 105 -6.50 -27.98 -8.65
CA THR A 105 -5.09 -28.37 -8.81
C THR A 105 -4.16 -27.72 -7.80
N ALA A 106 -4.58 -26.66 -7.10
CA ALA A 106 -3.87 -26.03 -5.99
C ALA A 106 -4.04 -26.85 -4.71
N PHE A 107 -3.68 -28.14 -4.74
CA PHE A 107 -3.85 -29.06 -3.62
C PHE A 107 -2.66 -30.01 -3.50
N LEU A 108 -2.11 -30.13 -2.27
CA LEU A 108 -1.08 -31.09 -1.92
C LEU A 108 -1.62 -32.05 -0.85
N SER A 109 -1.54 -33.36 -1.11
CA SER A 109 -2.12 -34.38 -0.22
C SER A 109 -1.63 -34.23 1.22
N GLY A 110 -2.56 -34.29 2.18
CA GLY A 110 -2.30 -34.11 3.61
C GLY A 110 -2.03 -32.66 4.07
N HIS A 111 -2.10 -31.67 3.17
CA HIS A 111 -1.87 -30.25 3.48
C HIS A 111 -3.12 -29.41 3.18
N ARG A 112 -3.19 -28.20 3.74
CA ARG A 112 -4.22 -27.20 3.43
C ARG A 112 -3.60 -26.12 2.55
N SER A 113 -4.32 -25.67 1.53
CA SER A 113 -3.85 -24.64 0.61
C SER A 113 -4.21 -23.26 1.12
N MET A 114 -3.21 -22.57 1.68
CA MET A 114 -3.41 -21.32 2.39
C MET A 114 -2.09 -20.62 2.71
N ASN A 115 -2.16 -19.37 3.18
CA ASN A 115 -1.12 -18.81 4.03
C ASN A 115 -1.15 -19.48 5.43
N PRO A 116 0.02 -19.76 6.04
CA PRO A 116 0.14 -20.65 7.19
C PRO A 116 -0.58 -20.15 8.44
N CYS A 117 -1.11 -21.09 9.22
CA CYS A 117 -1.50 -20.86 10.61
C CYS A 117 -0.30 -21.17 11.53
N PRO A 118 0.31 -20.17 12.20
CA PRO A 118 1.62 -20.36 12.80
C PRO A 118 1.62 -21.04 14.18
N SER A 119 0.50 -20.97 14.93
CA SER A 119 0.44 -21.23 16.38
C SER A 119 1.16 -22.49 16.89
N TYR A 120 0.87 -23.68 16.34
CA TYR A 120 1.53 -24.93 16.75
C TYR A 120 3.01 -25.00 16.35
N GLN A 121 3.35 -24.41 15.20
CA GLN A 121 4.70 -24.45 14.64
C GLN A 121 5.64 -23.50 15.39
N LEU A 122 5.16 -22.35 15.87
CA LEU A 122 5.92 -21.43 16.73
C LEU A 122 6.36 -22.08 18.04
N VAL A 123 5.47 -22.85 18.69
CA VAL A 123 5.75 -23.52 19.96
C VAL A 123 6.70 -24.71 19.80
N THR A 124 6.57 -25.46 18.70
CA THR A 124 7.31 -26.72 18.50
C THR A 124 8.57 -26.60 17.64
N GLY A 125 8.68 -25.56 16.81
CA GLY A 125 9.72 -25.42 15.79
C GLY A 125 9.63 -26.43 14.65
N LYS A 126 8.62 -27.31 14.67
CA LYS A 126 8.46 -28.36 13.67
C LYS A 126 7.74 -27.77 12.46
N ASN A 127 8.51 -27.09 11.62
CA ASN A 127 8.01 -26.54 10.37
C ASN A 127 7.56 -27.65 9.43
N VAL A 128 6.28 -27.61 9.06
CA VAL A 128 5.62 -28.51 8.10
C VAL A 128 5.02 -27.73 6.92
N THR A 129 5.36 -26.44 6.82
CA THR A 129 4.84 -25.54 5.79
C THR A 129 5.50 -25.83 4.44
N ARG A 130 4.74 -25.71 3.36
CA ARG A 130 5.18 -26.02 1.99
C ARG A 130 5.11 -24.79 1.10
N LEU A 131 6.17 -24.57 0.34
CA LEU A 131 6.20 -23.58 -0.74
C LEU A 131 5.72 -24.26 -2.01
N CYS A 132 4.54 -23.90 -2.49
CA CYS A 132 3.93 -24.50 -3.67
C CYS A 132 3.50 -23.43 -4.68
N PHE A 133 3.40 -23.81 -5.95
CA PHE A 133 2.73 -22.99 -6.97
C PHE A 133 1.92 -23.84 -7.95
N ILE A 134 0.99 -23.18 -8.63
CA ILE A 134 0.35 -23.59 -9.87
C ILE A 134 0.48 -22.43 -10.88
N CYS A 135 0.38 -22.71 -12.17
CA CYS A 135 0.37 -21.67 -13.20
C CYS A 135 -0.73 -21.91 -14.25
N SER A 136 -1.18 -20.82 -14.87
CA SER A 136 -2.05 -20.83 -16.04
C SER A 136 -1.27 -20.29 -17.25
N THR A 137 -1.57 -20.82 -18.43
CA THR A 137 -1.07 -20.33 -19.73
C THR A 137 -2.18 -19.77 -20.63
N ASP A 138 -3.40 -19.73 -20.10
CA ASP A 138 -4.68 -19.41 -20.73
C ASP A 138 -5.49 -18.44 -19.85
N GLU A 139 -4.80 -17.45 -19.27
CA GLU A 139 -5.42 -16.29 -18.63
C GLU A 139 -6.40 -16.63 -17.48
N GLY A 140 -6.06 -17.69 -16.73
CA GLY A 140 -6.78 -18.15 -15.55
C GLY A 140 -7.81 -19.26 -15.82
N ASP A 141 -8.01 -19.69 -17.07
CA ASP A 141 -9.04 -20.68 -17.43
C ASP A 141 -8.67 -22.10 -16.99
N THR A 142 -7.41 -22.52 -17.16
CA THR A 142 -6.90 -23.78 -16.63
C THR A 142 -5.61 -23.59 -15.86
N TRP A 143 -5.32 -24.55 -14.97
CA TRP A 143 -4.22 -24.47 -14.03
C TRP A 143 -3.40 -25.76 -14.02
N SER A 144 -2.09 -25.64 -13.96
CA SER A 144 -1.17 -26.76 -13.81
C SER A 144 -1.45 -27.56 -12.53
N PRO A 145 -1.03 -28.83 -12.45
CA PRO A 145 -0.85 -29.51 -11.17
C PRO A 145 0.08 -28.72 -10.22
N VAL A 146 -0.10 -28.91 -8.91
CA VAL A 146 0.76 -28.30 -7.90
C VAL A 146 2.23 -28.72 -8.08
N THR A 147 3.14 -27.77 -7.92
CA THR A 147 4.59 -28.03 -7.83
C THR A 147 5.10 -27.61 -6.45
N ASP A 148 5.66 -28.56 -5.69
CA ASP A 148 6.35 -28.29 -4.42
C ASP A 148 7.79 -27.81 -4.71
N LEU A 149 8.09 -26.60 -4.27
CA LEU A 149 9.39 -25.94 -4.36
C LEU A 149 10.19 -25.98 -3.06
N THR A 150 9.60 -26.42 -1.94
CA THR A 150 10.15 -26.32 -0.58
C THR A 150 11.60 -26.81 -0.51
N GLN A 151 11.86 -28.05 -0.91
CA GLN A 151 13.20 -28.63 -0.84
C GLN A 151 14.19 -28.01 -1.85
N ARG A 152 13.69 -27.53 -3.00
CA ARG A 152 14.52 -26.99 -4.09
C ARG A 152 14.94 -25.54 -3.84
N VAL A 153 14.14 -24.78 -3.10
CA VAL A 153 14.30 -23.33 -2.92
C VAL A 153 14.72 -22.98 -1.49
N ILE A 154 14.11 -23.60 -0.48
CA ILE A 154 14.39 -23.33 0.94
C ILE A 154 15.41 -24.35 1.48
N GLY A 155 15.30 -25.62 1.07
CA GLY A 155 16.24 -26.67 1.46
C GLY A 155 16.34 -26.83 2.99
N ASP A 156 17.55 -26.95 3.52
CA ASP A 156 17.80 -27.15 4.95
C ASP A 156 17.49 -25.92 5.82
N THR A 157 17.46 -24.71 5.26
CA THR A 157 17.12 -23.46 5.98
C THR A 157 15.72 -23.51 6.62
N ILE A 158 14.82 -24.39 6.13
CA ILE A 158 13.51 -24.60 6.74
C ILE A 158 13.58 -25.04 8.23
N LYS A 159 14.71 -25.58 8.68
CA LYS A 159 14.99 -25.98 10.08
C LYS A 159 15.33 -24.80 11.00
N GLU A 160 15.58 -23.62 10.43
CA GLU A 160 15.86 -22.36 11.12
C GLU A 160 14.60 -21.51 11.26
N TRP A 161 13.54 -21.82 10.51
CA TRP A 161 12.26 -21.14 10.55
C TRP A 161 11.23 -22.02 11.25
N ALA A 162 10.51 -21.49 12.24
CA ALA A 162 9.37 -22.18 12.83
C ALA A 162 8.25 -22.37 11.79
N THR A 163 8.00 -21.34 10.98
CA THR A 163 7.08 -21.35 9.83
C THR A 163 7.37 -20.13 8.93
N PHE A 164 6.91 -20.14 7.69
CA PHE A 164 7.04 -19.02 6.74
C PHE A 164 5.79 -18.91 5.86
N ALA A 165 5.51 -17.74 5.30
CA ALA A 165 4.35 -17.43 4.46
C ALA A 165 4.73 -16.61 3.22
N LEU A 166 3.78 -16.43 2.30
CA LEU A 166 3.87 -15.52 1.15
C LEU A 166 2.86 -14.37 1.31
N GLY A 167 3.16 -13.17 0.82
CA GLY A 167 2.23 -12.03 0.75
C GLY A 167 1.43 -11.80 2.04
N PRO A 168 0.08 -11.89 2.00
CA PRO A 168 -0.78 -12.30 0.88
C PRO A 168 -0.92 -11.24 -0.23
N GLY A 169 -1.76 -11.54 -1.22
CA GLY A 169 -2.03 -10.67 -2.36
C GLY A 169 -1.04 -10.86 -3.50
N HIS A 170 -0.91 -9.85 -4.35
CA HIS A 170 -0.10 -9.91 -5.55
C HIS A 170 1.41 -9.92 -5.29
N GLY A 171 2.15 -10.56 -6.20
CA GLY A 171 3.59 -10.36 -6.39
C GLY A 171 3.86 -9.37 -7.52
N ILE A 172 5.11 -8.93 -7.68
CA ILE A 172 5.49 -7.95 -8.72
C ILE A 172 6.49 -8.52 -9.73
N GLN A 173 6.50 -7.92 -10.92
CA GLN A 173 7.57 -8.11 -11.91
C GLN A 173 8.31 -6.78 -12.09
N LEU A 174 9.63 -6.81 -11.92
CA LEU A 174 10.50 -5.65 -12.15
C LEU A 174 10.68 -5.40 -13.65
N LYS A 175 11.11 -4.18 -14.02
CA LYS A 175 11.49 -3.83 -15.40
C LYS A 175 12.60 -4.72 -15.98
N SER A 176 13.45 -5.29 -15.12
CA SER A 176 14.48 -6.28 -15.46
C SER A 176 13.91 -7.66 -15.86
N GLY A 177 12.61 -7.89 -15.69
CA GLY A 177 11.94 -9.17 -15.89
C GLY A 177 11.92 -10.07 -14.65
N ARG A 178 12.71 -9.75 -13.61
CA ARG A 178 12.72 -10.47 -12.32
C ARG A 178 11.34 -10.49 -11.70
N LEU A 179 10.89 -11.68 -11.32
CA LEU A 179 9.69 -11.88 -10.51
C LEU A 179 10.05 -11.78 -9.02
N LEU A 180 9.20 -11.13 -8.22
CA LEU A 180 9.30 -11.01 -6.77
C LEU A 180 8.01 -11.45 -6.10
N ILE A 181 8.12 -12.35 -5.13
CA ILE A 181 7.02 -12.77 -4.25
C ILE A 181 7.37 -12.34 -2.83
N PRO A 182 6.67 -11.35 -2.25
CA PRO A 182 6.83 -10.97 -0.84
C PRO A 182 6.59 -12.17 0.09
N ALA A 183 7.31 -12.23 1.21
CA ALA A 183 7.27 -13.35 2.13
C ALA A 183 7.65 -12.91 3.55
N TYR A 184 7.39 -13.76 4.54
CA TYR A 184 7.97 -13.60 5.88
C TYR A 184 8.20 -14.95 6.56
N ALA A 185 9.18 -15.01 7.47
CA ALA A 185 9.51 -16.18 8.26
C ALA A 185 9.57 -15.83 9.75
N TYR A 186 9.23 -16.79 10.59
CA TYR A 186 9.53 -16.75 12.02
C TYR A 186 10.85 -17.49 12.27
N HIS A 187 11.94 -16.75 12.38
CA HIS A 187 13.26 -17.30 12.66
C HIS A 187 13.31 -17.83 14.09
N ILE A 188 13.99 -18.96 14.31
CA ILE A 188 14.12 -19.57 15.63
C ILE A 188 15.44 -19.11 16.26
N ASP A 189 15.37 -18.10 17.12
CA ASP A 189 16.57 -17.49 17.73
C ASP A 189 17.12 -18.31 18.90
N CYS A 190 16.25 -19.02 19.63
CA CYS A 190 16.65 -19.85 20.77
C CYS A 190 15.84 -21.17 20.86
N LYS A 191 16.57 -22.29 20.94
CA LYS A 191 16.05 -23.67 21.03
C LYS A 191 16.28 -24.35 22.38
N GLU A 192 16.96 -23.69 23.32
CA GLU A 192 17.58 -24.35 24.49
C GLU A 192 16.91 -24.05 25.84
N CYS A 193 15.77 -23.36 25.86
CA CYS A 193 14.99 -23.21 27.09
C CYS A 193 14.30 -24.53 27.45
N PHE A 194 14.95 -25.35 28.29
CA PHE A 194 14.47 -26.68 28.70
C PHE A 194 14.18 -27.63 27.52
N GLY A 195 14.90 -27.48 26.41
CA GLY A 195 14.68 -28.26 25.18
C GLY A 195 13.45 -27.83 24.38
N GLN A 196 12.88 -26.66 24.66
CA GLN A 196 11.80 -26.03 23.90
C GLN A 196 12.24 -24.70 23.31
N ILE A 197 11.55 -24.27 22.25
CA ILE A 197 11.71 -22.93 21.69
C ILE A 197 11.06 -21.93 22.63
N CYS A 198 11.84 -20.92 23.01
CA CYS A 198 11.38 -19.81 23.84
C CYS A 198 11.42 -18.46 23.12
N GLN A 199 12.07 -18.37 21.96
CA GLN A 199 12.14 -17.14 21.18
C GLN A 199 12.10 -17.43 19.67
N THR A 200 11.20 -16.71 19.00
CA THR A 200 11.16 -16.60 17.54
C THR A 200 10.94 -15.16 17.14
N THR A 201 11.71 -14.65 16.18
CA THR A 201 11.58 -13.28 15.65
C THR A 201 10.97 -13.32 14.25
N SER A 202 9.93 -12.53 14.02
CA SER A 202 9.24 -12.45 12.73
C SER A 202 9.91 -11.45 11.78
N ARG A 203 10.19 -11.87 10.54
CA ARG A 203 10.91 -11.07 9.55
C ARG A 203 10.32 -11.20 8.14
N ALA A 204 10.04 -10.06 7.51
CA ALA A 204 9.74 -9.97 6.08
C ALA A 204 11.00 -10.17 5.19
N PHE A 205 10.80 -10.77 4.01
CA PHE A 205 11.79 -10.95 2.94
C PHE A 205 11.05 -11.12 1.59
N CYS A 206 11.74 -11.54 0.52
CA CYS A 206 11.07 -12.00 -0.70
C CYS A 206 11.77 -13.20 -1.37
N PHE A 207 10.97 -14.02 -2.04
CA PHE A 207 11.46 -14.94 -3.07
C PHE A 207 11.62 -14.19 -4.40
N HIS A 208 12.67 -14.51 -5.16
CA HIS A 208 12.94 -13.90 -6.46
C HIS A 208 13.26 -14.93 -7.56
N SER A 209 12.91 -14.61 -8.81
CA SER A 209 13.22 -15.42 -9.99
C SER A 209 13.61 -14.58 -11.20
N ASP A 210 14.87 -14.69 -11.61
CA ASP A 210 15.41 -14.14 -12.87
C ASP A 210 15.11 -15.04 -14.09
N THR A 211 14.51 -16.21 -13.89
CA THR A 211 14.30 -17.22 -14.95
C THR A 211 12.83 -17.40 -15.31
N HIS A 212 11.98 -16.41 -14.99
CA HIS A 212 10.53 -16.40 -15.21
C HIS A 212 9.85 -17.61 -14.52
N GLY A 213 10.19 -17.85 -13.25
CA GLY A 213 9.57 -18.88 -12.40
C GLY A 213 10.17 -20.28 -12.50
N ARG A 214 11.12 -20.55 -13.40
CA ARG A 214 11.75 -21.89 -13.57
C ARG A 214 12.69 -22.27 -12.42
N THR A 215 13.31 -21.28 -11.79
CA THR A 215 14.15 -21.39 -10.60
C THR A 215 13.91 -20.20 -9.69
N TRP A 216 13.86 -20.45 -8.38
CA TRP A 216 13.66 -19.41 -7.36
C TRP A 216 14.81 -19.43 -6.37
N ARG A 217 15.02 -18.27 -5.75
CA ARG A 217 15.88 -18.04 -4.57
C ARG A 217 15.10 -17.14 -3.61
N PHE A 218 15.66 -16.84 -2.45
CA PHE A 218 15.15 -15.79 -1.56
C PHE A 218 16.28 -14.84 -1.17
N GLY A 219 15.91 -13.59 -0.88
CA GLY A 219 16.82 -12.58 -0.34
C GLY A 219 16.94 -12.65 1.18
N GLU A 220 17.80 -11.79 1.73
CA GLU A 220 17.95 -11.59 3.16
C GLU A 220 16.68 -10.98 3.79
N ALA A 221 16.51 -11.25 5.08
CA ALA A 221 15.43 -10.72 5.89
C ALA A 221 15.62 -9.23 6.23
N VAL A 222 14.53 -8.48 6.37
CA VAL A 222 14.54 -7.09 6.87
C VAL A 222 15.21 -7.07 8.27
N PRO A 223 16.36 -6.38 8.47
CA PRO A 223 17.18 -6.52 9.69
C PRO A 223 16.52 -6.05 11.00
N GLY A 224 15.58 -5.11 10.91
CA GLY A 224 14.87 -4.49 12.04
C GLY A 224 13.73 -3.61 11.54
N PRO A 225 12.67 -3.37 12.34
CA PRO A 225 12.19 -4.17 13.46
C PRO A 225 11.42 -5.43 12.99
N GLU A 226 10.70 -6.09 13.90
CA GLU A 226 9.85 -7.25 13.56
C GLU A 226 8.78 -6.95 12.51
N SER A 227 8.59 -7.89 11.59
CA SER A 227 7.73 -7.76 10.41
C SER A 227 7.13 -9.11 9.98
N VAL A 228 5.85 -9.10 9.60
CA VAL A 228 5.11 -10.27 9.09
C VAL A 228 4.59 -10.00 7.67
N GLU A 229 3.28 -10.20 7.38
CA GLU A 229 2.73 -10.04 6.04
C GLU A 229 3.15 -8.71 5.39
N CYS A 230 3.66 -8.78 4.16
CA CYS A 230 4.20 -7.63 3.44
C CYS A 230 3.84 -7.65 1.96
N GLN A 231 3.87 -6.46 1.35
CA GLN A 231 3.87 -6.30 -0.10
C GLN A 231 4.99 -5.35 -0.52
N MET A 232 5.36 -5.40 -1.80
CA MET A 232 6.51 -4.69 -2.33
C MET A 232 6.16 -3.95 -3.62
N VAL A 233 6.84 -2.82 -3.84
CA VAL A 233 6.68 -1.99 -5.04
C VAL A 233 8.05 -1.50 -5.50
N SER A 234 8.30 -1.58 -6.81
CA SER A 234 9.47 -0.94 -7.43
C SER A 234 9.17 0.55 -7.61
N VAL A 235 10.05 1.39 -7.07
CA VAL A 235 9.92 2.84 -7.08
C VAL A 235 11.04 3.42 -7.95
N ASP A 236 10.65 4.04 -9.07
CA ASP A 236 11.54 4.92 -9.83
C ASP A 236 11.56 6.33 -9.23
N GLU A 237 12.75 6.90 -9.14
CA GLU A 237 13.00 8.28 -8.73
C GLU A 237 13.27 9.20 -9.94
N GLU A 238 13.13 10.51 -9.76
CA GLU A 238 13.33 11.51 -10.81
C GLU A 238 14.78 11.55 -11.35
N ASP A 239 15.75 11.10 -10.53
CA ASP A 239 17.17 11.00 -10.86
C ASP A 239 17.55 9.69 -11.60
N GLY A 240 16.59 8.78 -11.79
CA GLY A 240 16.78 7.48 -12.44
C GLY A 240 17.23 6.35 -11.52
N THR A 241 17.38 6.59 -10.22
CA THR A 241 17.51 5.53 -9.23
C THR A 241 16.22 4.70 -9.18
N ASN A 242 16.34 3.38 -9.08
CA ASN A 242 15.23 2.51 -8.72
C ASN A 242 15.49 1.93 -7.32
N VAL A 243 14.45 1.85 -6.49
CA VAL A 243 14.51 1.17 -5.19
C VAL A 243 13.33 0.21 -5.05
N LEU A 244 13.57 -0.96 -4.45
CA LEU A 244 12.49 -1.87 -4.06
C LEU A 244 12.01 -1.47 -2.67
N TYR A 245 10.79 -0.96 -2.60
CA TYR A 245 10.11 -0.57 -1.36
C TYR A 245 9.33 -1.76 -0.80
N CYS A 246 9.56 -2.11 0.46
CA CYS A 246 8.81 -3.12 1.21
C CYS A 246 7.91 -2.45 2.26
N ASN A 247 6.61 -2.76 2.23
CA ASN A 247 5.62 -2.34 3.22
C ASN A 247 5.17 -3.56 4.04
N ALA A 248 5.60 -3.68 5.29
CA ALA A 248 5.34 -4.83 6.13
C ALA A 248 4.47 -4.51 7.36
N ARG A 249 3.62 -5.48 7.71
CA ARG A 249 2.82 -5.46 8.95
C ARG A 249 3.74 -5.60 10.16
N SER A 250 3.46 -4.85 11.22
CA SER A 250 4.18 -4.95 12.49
C SER A 250 3.25 -4.97 13.71
N PRO A 251 3.71 -5.48 14.86
CA PRO A 251 3.00 -5.37 16.14
C PRO A 251 3.24 -4.01 16.83
N LEU A 252 4.01 -3.10 16.25
CA LEU A 252 4.51 -1.87 16.89
C LEU A 252 3.59 -0.64 16.69
N GLY A 253 2.35 -0.86 16.26
CA GLY A 253 1.34 0.20 16.07
C GLY A 253 1.50 1.03 14.78
N TYR A 254 2.51 0.74 13.95
CA TYR A 254 2.75 1.36 12.65
C TYR A 254 3.30 0.36 11.65
N ARG A 255 3.17 0.65 10.35
CA ARG A 255 3.80 -0.11 9.27
C ARG A 255 5.32 0.02 9.32
N VAL A 256 5.99 -1.07 8.94
CA VAL A 256 7.44 -1.08 8.73
C VAL A 256 7.71 -0.86 7.25
N GLN A 257 8.52 0.17 6.96
CA GLN A 257 9.06 0.44 5.63
C GLN A 257 10.53 0.03 5.62
N SER A 258 10.93 -0.77 4.63
CA SER A 258 12.34 -1.03 4.32
C SER A 258 12.60 -0.88 2.83
N LEU A 259 13.83 -0.53 2.46
CA LEU A 259 14.27 -0.32 1.08
C LEU A 259 15.37 -1.33 0.71
N SER A 260 15.30 -1.88 -0.49
CA SER A 260 16.37 -2.66 -1.13
C SER A 260 16.89 -1.88 -2.34
N LEU A 261 18.22 -1.90 -2.53
CA LEU A 261 18.93 -1.29 -3.66
C LEU A 261 19.43 -2.34 -4.68
N ASP A 262 19.06 -3.61 -4.49
CA ASP A 262 19.60 -4.78 -5.17
C ASP A 262 18.50 -5.75 -5.63
N ASP A 263 17.32 -5.19 -5.94
CA ASP A 263 16.16 -5.90 -6.46
C ASP A 263 15.70 -7.07 -5.55
N GLY A 264 15.72 -6.85 -4.23
CA GLY A 264 15.24 -7.79 -3.21
C GLY A 264 16.24 -8.88 -2.82
N ALA A 265 17.54 -8.64 -2.99
CA ALA A 265 18.57 -9.53 -2.47
C ALA A 265 18.91 -9.23 -1.00
N ALA A 266 18.96 -7.96 -0.59
CA ALA A 266 19.08 -7.52 0.80
C ALA A 266 18.27 -6.24 1.09
N PHE A 267 17.86 -6.08 2.33
CA PHE A 267 17.02 -4.96 2.80
C PHE A 267 17.77 -4.11 3.83
N GLN A 268 17.59 -2.79 3.75
CA GLN A 268 18.09 -1.84 4.75
C GLN A 268 17.31 -1.97 6.08
N GLU A 269 17.87 -1.41 7.16
CA GLU A 269 17.15 -1.27 8.43
C GLU A 269 15.78 -0.62 8.20
N GLY A 270 14.73 -1.27 8.67
CA GLY A 270 13.36 -0.82 8.51
C GLY A 270 12.99 0.27 9.52
N GLN A 271 12.09 1.14 9.11
CA GLN A 271 11.60 2.27 9.91
C GLN A 271 10.09 2.23 10.09
N LEU A 272 9.61 2.71 11.23
CA LEU A 272 8.18 2.82 11.52
C LEU A 272 7.59 4.06 10.83
N VAL A 273 6.63 3.86 9.95
CA VAL A 273 5.98 4.92 9.19
C VAL A 273 4.82 5.50 10.01
N GLN A 274 5.05 6.60 10.73
CA GLN A 274 4.06 7.20 11.65
C GLN A 274 2.73 7.58 10.96
N ARG A 275 2.76 7.84 9.65
CA ARG A 275 1.58 8.12 8.82
C ARG A 275 0.70 6.90 8.55
N LEU A 276 1.24 5.69 8.67
CA LEU A 276 0.56 4.44 8.38
C LEU A 276 0.42 3.61 9.67
N VAL A 277 -0.70 3.80 10.35
CA VAL A 277 -1.00 3.13 11.63
C VAL A 277 -1.29 1.64 11.46
N GLU A 278 -1.11 0.88 12.54
CA GLU A 278 -1.57 -0.51 12.69
C GLU A 278 -2.54 -0.63 13.87
N PRO A 279 -3.59 -1.46 13.80
CA PRO A 279 -4.31 -1.89 14.99
C PRO A 279 -3.39 -2.70 15.92
N ARG A 280 -3.80 -2.90 17.18
CA ARG A 280 -3.00 -3.58 18.24
C ARG A 280 -2.23 -4.86 17.84
N ASN A 281 -2.79 -5.69 16.95
CA ASN A 281 -2.15 -6.93 16.48
C ASN A 281 -1.67 -6.85 15.00
N GLY A 282 -1.77 -5.68 14.39
CA GLY A 282 -1.59 -5.43 12.97
C GLY A 282 -2.67 -6.03 12.05
N CYS A 283 -2.64 -5.60 10.78
CA CYS A 283 -3.46 -6.13 9.70
C CYS A 283 -2.63 -6.21 8.41
N HIS A 284 -3.01 -7.08 7.47
CA HIS A 284 -2.48 -6.95 6.10
C HIS A 284 -2.98 -5.64 5.49
N GLY A 285 -2.14 -5.04 4.65
CA GLY A 285 -2.46 -3.87 3.84
C GLY A 285 -1.68 -3.98 2.54
N SER A 286 -2.28 -3.50 1.46
CA SER A 286 -1.74 -3.66 0.11
C SER A 286 -1.13 -2.38 -0.41
N ILE A 287 -0.14 -2.49 -1.30
CA ILE A 287 0.58 -1.36 -1.89
C ILE A 287 0.79 -1.57 -3.39
N VAL A 288 0.52 -0.55 -4.20
CA VAL A 288 0.80 -0.57 -5.65
C VAL A 288 1.44 0.73 -6.10
N GLY A 289 2.43 0.60 -6.99
CA GLY A 289 3.09 1.72 -7.65
C GLY A 289 2.48 1.99 -9.03
N PHE A 290 2.50 3.24 -9.45
CA PHE A 290 2.09 3.67 -10.77
C PHE A 290 2.93 4.87 -11.22
N PRO A 291 3.15 5.06 -12.54
CA PRO A 291 3.86 6.23 -13.05
C PRO A 291 3.14 7.53 -12.65
N ALA A 292 3.88 8.50 -12.12
CA ALA A 292 3.33 9.80 -11.78
C ALA A 292 2.69 10.45 -13.03
N PRO A 293 1.43 10.93 -12.95
CA PRO A 293 0.73 11.51 -14.09
C PRO A 293 1.18 12.96 -14.31
N LEU A 294 2.45 13.14 -14.67
CA LEU A 294 3.10 14.45 -14.81
C LEU A 294 2.36 15.39 -15.79
N HIS A 295 1.64 14.83 -16.75
CA HIS A 295 0.77 15.56 -17.68
C HIS A 295 -0.42 16.28 -17.00
N LEU A 296 -0.79 15.90 -15.77
CA LEU A 296 -1.78 16.60 -14.93
C LEU A 296 -1.14 17.69 -14.07
N CYS A 297 0.16 17.61 -13.79
CA CYS A 297 0.92 18.63 -13.06
C CYS A 297 1.23 19.84 -13.95
N LYS A 298 0.20 20.66 -14.22
CA LYS A 298 0.33 21.96 -14.93
C LYS A 298 1.22 23.00 -14.23
N SER A 299 1.81 22.65 -13.08
CA SER A 299 2.63 23.51 -12.23
C SER A 299 3.96 22.85 -11.84
N LEU A 300 4.58 22.08 -12.74
CA LEU A 300 6.02 21.79 -12.62
C LEU A 300 6.79 23.12 -12.69
N PRO A 301 7.64 23.45 -11.70
CA PRO A 301 8.49 24.64 -11.77
C PRO A 301 9.38 24.63 -13.01
N LEU A 302 9.57 25.79 -13.63
CA LEU A 302 10.39 25.98 -14.85
C LEU A 302 11.84 25.45 -14.74
N TYR A 303 12.38 25.27 -13.52
CA TYR A 303 13.71 24.66 -13.33
C TYR A 303 13.73 23.16 -13.69
N LEU A 304 12.64 22.42 -13.50
CA LEU A 304 12.56 21.00 -13.87
C LEU A 304 12.53 20.78 -15.39
N GLN A 305 12.17 21.81 -16.17
CA GLN A 305 12.30 21.77 -17.63
C GLN A 305 13.75 21.95 -18.13
N GLN A 306 14.70 22.31 -17.26
CA GLN A 306 16.11 22.48 -17.64
C GLN A 306 16.97 21.23 -17.42
N HIS A 307 16.47 20.20 -16.74
CA HIS A 307 17.19 18.95 -16.53
C HIS A 307 16.93 17.96 -17.67
N THR A 308 17.96 17.64 -18.45
CA THR A 308 17.92 16.72 -19.61
C THR A 308 17.66 15.25 -19.26
N HIS A 309 17.41 14.93 -17.99
CA HIS A 309 17.31 13.56 -17.45
C HIS A 309 16.15 13.35 -16.47
N PHE A 310 15.15 14.23 -16.44
CA PHE A 310 13.98 14.05 -15.57
C PHE A 310 13.16 12.83 -16.01
N LEU A 311 13.24 11.74 -15.26
CA LEU A 311 12.45 10.53 -15.49
C LEU A 311 11.11 10.59 -14.75
N THR A 312 10.11 9.85 -15.22
CA THR A 312 8.79 9.83 -14.56
C THR A 312 8.88 9.03 -13.26
N PRO A 313 8.72 9.66 -12.08
CA PRO A 313 8.84 8.96 -10.81
C PRO A 313 7.61 8.08 -10.56
N THR A 314 7.73 7.17 -9.59
CA THR A 314 6.63 6.32 -9.15
C THR A 314 5.85 6.97 -8.00
N TRP A 315 4.55 7.15 -8.17
CA TRP A 315 3.63 7.42 -7.07
C TRP A 315 3.07 6.10 -6.54
N VAL A 316 2.65 6.08 -5.28
CA VAL A 316 2.28 4.83 -4.59
C VAL A 316 0.96 4.97 -3.84
N VAL A 317 0.05 4.02 -4.08
CA VAL A 317 -1.21 3.87 -3.36
C VAL A 317 -1.08 2.74 -2.32
N TYR A 318 -1.67 2.92 -1.15
CA TYR A 318 -1.72 1.93 -0.07
C TYR A 318 -3.13 1.80 0.48
N SER A 319 -3.60 0.58 0.78
CA SER A 319 -4.93 0.33 1.37
C SER A 319 -4.85 -0.50 2.66
N HIS A 320 -5.48 -0.02 3.73
CA HIS A 320 -5.45 -0.64 5.06
C HIS A 320 -6.49 -0.06 6.03
N PRO A 321 -6.93 -0.80 7.06
CA PRO A 321 -7.83 -0.29 8.11
C PRO A 321 -7.24 0.89 8.90
N THR A 322 -8.04 1.92 9.15
CA THR A 322 -7.54 3.22 9.64
C THR A 322 -7.53 3.38 11.16
N TRP A 323 -8.06 2.42 11.91
CA TRP A 323 -8.17 2.48 13.37
C TRP A 323 -6.98 1.82 14.08
N THR A 324 -6.37 2.52 15.03
CA THR A 324 -5.27 2.01 15.89
C THR A 324 -5.70 0.93 16.89
N THR A 325 -7.01 0.74 17.09
CA THR A 325 -7.58 -0.18 18.09
C THR A 325 -8.31 -1.38 17.49
N ALA A 326 -8.67 -1.34 16.20
CA ALA A 326 -9.52 -2.36 15.57
C ALA A 326 -9.28 -2.44 14.05
N ARG A 327 -9.59 -3.59 13.46
CA ARG A 327 -9.69 -3.77 12.01
C ARG A 327 -11.00 -3.16 11.51
N LYS A 328 -10.98 -1.84 11.29
CA LYS A 328 -12.15 -1.01 10.96
C LYS A 328 -11.76 0.16 10.05
N ASP A 329 -12.72 0.54 9.20
CA ASP A 329 -12.72 1.64 8.24
C ASP A 329 -11.53 1.56 7.26
N LEU A 330 -11.76 0.94 6.09
CA LEU A 330 -10.73 0.73 5.08
C LEU A 330 -10.39 2.05 4.39
N GLY A 331 -9.15 2.52 4.60
CA GLY A 331 -8.61 3.72 4.01
C GLY A 331 -7.71 3.45 2.83
N VAL A 332 -7.70 4.38 1.88
CA VAL A 332 -6.73 4.47 0.78
C VAL A 332 -5.85 5.70 1.01
N PHE A 333 -4.55 5.50 0.90
CA PHE A 333 -3.50 6.50 1.12
C PHE A 333 -2.70 6.69 -0.17
N LEU A 334 -2.12 7.87 -0.35
CA LEU A 334 -1.32 8.24 -1.52
C LEU A 334 -0.01 8.89 -1.07
N SER A 335 1.12 8.35 -1.51
CA SER A 335 2.42 9.03 -1.46
C SER A 335 2.84 9.46 -2.88
N LEU A 336 3.40 10.68 -2.95
CA LEU A 336 4.03 11.23 -4.16
C LEU A 336 5.56 11.09 -4.14
N PHE A 337 6.13 10.75 -2.98
CA PHE A 337 7.57 10.67 -2.69
C PHE A 337 7.83 9.48 -1.75
N PRO A 338 7.57 8.24 -2.20
CA PRO A 338 7.39 7.08 -1.30
C PRO A 338 8.60 6.75 -0.42
N ARG A 339 9.82 7.16 -0.78
CA ARG A 339 11.01 7.01 0.08
C ARG A 339 10.93 7.84 1.37
N ASP A 340 10.25 8.98 1.35
CA ASP A 340 9.98 9.81 2.53
C ASP A 340 8.78 9.23 3.31
N PRO A 341 8.97 8.72 4.54
CA PRO A 341 7.87 8.15 5.34
C PRO A 341 6.81 9.19 5.76
N ASP A 342 7.11 10.49 5.71
CA ASP A 342 6.16 11.56 6.04
C ASP A 342 5.31 12.02 4.84
N SER A 343 5.64 11.57 3.62
CA SER A 343 4.97 11.95 2.36
C SER A 343 3.54 11.41 2.19
N TRP A 344 3.14 10.42 3.00
CA TRP A 344 1.85 9.76 2.91
C TRP A 344 0.68 10.70 3.27
N ARG A 345 -0.25 10.85 2.33
CA ARG A 345 -1.52 11.58 2.50
C ARG A 345 -2.68 10.60 2.58
N GLY A 346 -3.69 10.92 3.39
CA GLY A 346 -4.89 10.11 3.56
C GLY A 346 -5.31 9.97 5.02
N PRO A 347 -6.23 9.05 5.32
CA PRO A 347 -6.94 8.18 4.37
C PRO A 347 -8.09 8.88 3.64
N TRP A 348 -8.38 8.46 2.41
CA TRP A 348 -9.78 8.44 1.92
C TRP A 348 -10.40 7.12 2.36
N VAL A 349 -11.43 7.16 3.22
CA VAL A 349 -12.14 5.93 3.64
C VAL A 349 -13.06 5.48 2.49
N ILE A 350 -12.78 4.29 1.93
CA ILE A 350 -13.59 3.70 0.84
C ILE A 350 -14.66 2.72 1.36
N TYR A 351 -14.55 2.30 2.62
CA TYR A 351 -15.56 1.49 3.30
C TYR A 351 -15.56 1.77 4.81
N GLU A 352 -16.70 2.21 5.35
CA GLU A 352 -16.92 2.33 6.80
C GLU A 352 -17.44 1.02 7.39
N GLY A 353 -16.88 0.61 8.53
CA GLY A 353 -17.24 -0.61 9.24
C GLY A 353 -16.08 -1.61 9.39
N PRO A 354 -16.36 -2.80 9.97
CA PRO A 354 -15.40 -3.90 10.06
C PRO A 354 -14.75 -4.22 8.72
N SER A 355 -13.42 -4.08 8.65
CA SER A 355 -12.65 -4.31 7.42
C SER A 355 -11.23 -4.73 7.74
N ALA A 356 -10.67 -5.66 6.97
CA ALA A 356 -9.39 -6.30 7.27
C ALA A 356 -8.45 -6.35 6.06
N TYR A 357 -8.15 -7.55 5.52
CA TYR A 357 -7.11 -7.69 4.51
C TYR A 357 -7.59 -7.08 3.19
N SER A 358 -6.69 -6.45 2.43
CA SER A 358 -6.97 -5.94 1.09
C SER A 358 -5.86 -6.30 0.12
N ASP A 359 -6.17 -6.25 -1.19
CA ASP A 359 -5.21 -6.32 -2.29
C ASP A 359 -5.61 -5.33 -3.40
N LEU A 360 -4.65 -4.54 -3.87
CA LEU A 360 -4.81 -3.50 -4.87
C LEU A 360 -4.30 -3.96 -6.25
N ALA A 361 -4.91 -3.44 -7.31
CA ALA A 361 -4.38 -3.53 -8.67
C ALA A 361 -4.46 -2.15 -9.35
N TYR A 362 -3.36 -1.74 -9.99
CA TYR A 362 -3.32 -0.55 -10.86
C TYR A 362 -3.76 -0.90 -12.28
N LEU A 363 -4.51 0.00 -12.92
CA LEU A 363 -4.88 -0.10 -14.33
C LEU A 363 -4.98 1.28 -14.99
N GLU A 364 -4.65 1.32 -16.28
CA GLU A 364 -4.90 2.47 -17.14
C GLU A 364 -6.23 2.30 -17.85
N LEU A 365 -7.15 3.25 -17.67
CA LEU A 365 -8.40 3.30 -18.40
C LEU A 365 -8.15 3.80 -19.83
N PRO A 366 -8.73 3.16 -20.85
CA PRO A 366 -8.53 3.56 -22.24
C PRO A 366 -8.98 5.01 -22.45
N PRO A 367 -8.23 5.81 -23.23
CA PRO A 367 -8.52 7.23 -23.39
C PRO A 367 -9.89 7.46 -24.02
N SER A 368 -10.64 8.41 -23.47
CA SER A 368 -11.76 9.03 -24.21
C SER A 368 -11.20 9.86 -25.37
N ALA A 369 -11.97 10.06 -26.43
CA ALA A 369 -11.50 10.78 -27.63
C ALA A 369 -10.97 12.19 -27.27
N GLY A 370 -9.66 12.40 -27.44
CA GLY A 370 -8.97 13.66 -27.12
C GLY A 370 -8.48 13.83 -25.67
N ALA A 371 -8.62 12.81 -24.81
CA ALA A 371 -8.13 12.82 -23.43
C ALA A 371 -6.93 11.86 -23.24
N PRO A 372 -6.02 12.10 -22.28
CA PRO A 372 -5.03 11.11 -21.89
C PRO A 372 -5.69 9.89 -21.21
N PRO A 373 -4.99 8.74 -21.12
CA PRO A 373 -5.43 7.61 -20.30
C PRO A 373 -5.66 8.05 -18.85
N ALA A 374 -6.71 7.55 -18.21
CA ALA A 374 -6.99 7.86 -16.81
C ALA A 374 -6.45 6.76 -15.90
N VAL A 375 -5.71 7.14 -14.85
CA VAL A 375 -5.24 6.20 -13.84
C VAL A 375 -6.40 5.78 -12.95
N ALA A 376 -6.57 4.47 -12.77
CA ALA A 376 -7.51 3.89 -11.83
C ALA A 376 -6.87 2.75 -11.03
N PHE A 377 -7.54 2.41 -9.93
CA PHE A 377 -7.16 1.36 -9.01
C PHE A 377 -8.39 0.51 -8.71
N ALA A 378 -8.18 -0.80 -8.69
CA ALA A 378 -9.13 -1.75 -8.13
C ALA A 378 -8.63 -2.20 -6.75
N CYS A 379 -9.56 -2.45 -5.82
CA CYS A 379 -9.29 -2.92 -4.47
C CYS A 379 -10.23 -4.08 -4.14
N LEU A 380 -9.67 -5.24 -3.79
CA LEU A 380 -10.37 -6.41 -3.29
C LEU A 380 -10.12 -6.53 -1.78
N PHE A 381 -11.14 -6.55 -0.95
CA PHE A 381 -10.97 -6.42 0.51
C PHE A 381 -11.99 -7.18 1.36
N GLU A 382 -11.54 -7.67 2.51
CA GLU A 382 -12.36 -8.27 3.56
C GLU A 382 -13.15 -7.18 4.30
N CYS A 383 -14.47 -7.37 4.43
CA CYS A 383 -15.38 -6.44 5.10
C CYS A 383 -16.63 -7.13 5.68
N GLY A 384 -17.49 -6.38 6.36
CA GLY A 384 -18.81 -6.87 6.75
C GLY A 384 -19.54 -5.99 7.75
N THR A 385 -20.84 -6.25 7.94
CA THR A 385 -21.68 -5.49 8.87
C THR A 385 -21.50 -5.92 10.32
N THR A 386 -21.11 -7.18 10.56
CA THR A 386 -20.96 -7.78 11.89
C THR A 386 -19.50 -8.07 12.21
N THR A 387 -18.76 -8.63 11.25
CA THR A 387 -17.33 -8.90 11.35
C THR A 387 -16.62 -8.48 10.06
N ALA A 388 -15.31 -8.29 10.12
CA ALA A 388 -14.52 -8.02 8.92
C ALA A 388 -14.43 -9.22 7.96
N TYR A 389 -15.09 -10.34 8.25
CA TYR A 389 -14.99 -11.63 7.54
C TYR A 389 -16.36 -12.11 7.02
N ASP A 390 -17.34 -11.20 6.93
CA ASP A 390 -18.68 -11.55 6.43
C ASP A 390 -18.71 -11.55 4.89
N GLU A 391 -17.93 -10.68 4.24
CA GLU A 391 -17.88 -10.52 2.78
C GLU A 391 -16.47 -10.15 2.30
N ILE A 392 -16.12 -10.51 1.07
CA ILE A 392 -15.04 -9.88 0.31
C ILE A 392 -15.68 -9.03 -0.79
N CYS A 393 -15.42 -7.73 -0.75
CA CYS A 393 -15.89 -6.75 -1.73
C CYS A 393 -14.78 -6.34 -2.69
N PHE A 394 -15.18 -6.01 -3.91
CA PHE A 394 -14.38 -5.39 -4.95
C PHE A 394 -14.88 -3.96 -5.20
N SER A 395 -13.97 -2.99 -5.25
CA SER A 395 -14.25 -1.61 -5.67
C SER A 395 -13.24 -1.14 -6.70
N ILE A 396 -13.66 -0.22 -7.56
CA ILE A 396 -12.80 0.48 -8.51
C ILE A 396 -12.97 1.99 -8.32
N PHE A 397 -11.87 2.73 -8.38
CA PHE A 397 -11.86 4.19 -8.26
C PHE A 397 -10.69 4.79 -9.07
N THR A 398 -10.87 6.01 -9.54
CA THR A 398 -9.85 6.77 -10.26
C THR A 398 -8.88 7.48 -9.31
N LEU A 399 -7.72 7.87 -9.83
CA LEU A 399 -6.79 8.75 -9.12
C LEU A 399 -7.41 10.12 -8.80
N TYR A 400 -8.33 10.62 -9.62
CA TYR A 400 -9.06 11.87 -9.35
C TYR A 400 -9.95 11.73 -8.12
N GLU A 401 -10.76 10.67 -8.05
CA GLU A 401 -11.59 10.38 -6.88
C GLU A 401 -10.74 10.20 -5.61
N LEU A 402 -9.59 9.53 -5.73
CA LEU A 402 -8.64 9.44 -4.62
C LEU A 402 -8.18 10.85 -4.19
N ILE A 403 -7.59 11.64 -5.09
CA ILE A 403 -7.05 12.97 -4.77
C ILE A 403 -8.12 13.92 -4.20
N ASP A 404 -9.33 13.93 -4.77
CA ASP A 404 -10.43 14.81 -4.35
C ASP A 404 -11.03 14.44 -2.97
N ASN A 405 -10.90 13.18 -2.54
CA ASN A 405 -11.40 12.69 -1.26
C ASN A 405 -10.30 12.50 -0.20
N LEU A 406 -9.02 12.73 -0.52
CA LEU A 406 -7.97 12.84 0.49
C LEU A 406 -8.23 14.07 1.39
N PRO A 407 -7.98 13.99 2.71
CA PRO A 407 -8.11 15.14 3.60
C PRO A 407 -7.25 16.33 3.14
N GLN A 408 -7.88 17.49 2.95
CA GLN A 408 -7.15 18.73 2.64
C GLN A 408 -6.40 19.21 3.90
N ASN A 409 -5.11 19.53 3.75
CA ASN A 409 -4.31 20.14 4.82
C ASN A 409 -4.91 21.50 5.21
N VAL A 410 -5.59 21.57 6.36
CA VAL A 410 -6.23 22.81 6.87
C VAL A 410 -5.20 23.87 7.31
N GLN A 411 -3.93 23.49 7.47
CA GLN A 411 -2.85 24.40 7.85
C GLN A 411 -2.25 25.16 6.65
N LEU A 412 -2.95 26.20 6.19
CA LEU A 412 -2.35 27.42 5.59
C LEU A 412 -3.39 28.55 5.36
N ARG A 413 -4.27 28.78 6.34
CA ARG A 413 -5.07 30.02 6.43
C ARG A 413 -5.05 30.56 7.86
N GLN A 414 -5.04 31.89 7.98
CA GLN A 414 -4.94 32.67 9.21
C GLN A 414 -3.55 32.68 9.89
N ASN A 415 -2.59 33.33 9.23
CA ASN A 415 -1.64 34.19 9.94
C ASN A 415 -1.28 35.43 9.12
N THR A 416 -2.33 36.16 8.70
CA THR A 416 -2.25 37.56 8.26
C THR A 416 -2.96 38.43 9.29
N GLY A 417 -2.46 38.39 10.53
CA GLY A 417 -2.77 39.40 11.53
C GLY A 417 -2.02 40.68 11.20
N GLU A 418 -2.72 41.81 11.15
CA GLU A 418 -2.17 43.09 10.69
C GLU A 418 -0.95 43.53 11.50
N CYS A 419 0.15 43.86 10.81
CA CYS A 419 1.29 44.51 11.43
C CYS A 419 0.93 45.96 11.81
N LYS A 420 0.55 46.19 13.08
CA LYS A 420 0.43 47.54 13.65
C LYS A 420 1.76 47.93 14.29
N SER A 421 2.35 49.00 13.76
CA SER A 421 3.65 49.54 14.16
C SER A 421 3.62 50.12 15.57
N PRO A 422 4.72 50.01 16.34
CA PRO A 422 4.80 50.59 17.68
C PRO A 422 5.14 52.09 17.61
N GLN A 423 4.41 52.90 18.38
CA GLN A 423 4.83 54.25 18.75
C GLN A 423 5.38 54.25 20.19
N ASN A 424 6.40 55.09 20.41
CA ASN A 424 7.05 55.29 21.71
C ASN A 424 6.08 55.88 22.74
N GLU A 425 6.24 55.54 24.03
CA GLU A 425 6.46 56.57 25.06
C GLU A 425 7.11 56.01 26.35
N LYS A 426 7.48 56.92 27.27
CA LYS A 426 8.49 56.76 28.34
C LYS A 426 7.88 56.60 29.73
N SER A 427 8.60 55.92 30.64
CA SER A 427 8.85 56.29 32.07
C SER A 427 9.38 55.05 32.83
N GLU A 428 10.61 55.02 33.34
CA GLU A 428 11.09 55.58 34.62
C GLU A 428 10.61 54.88 35.91
N THR A 429 11.50 54.02 36.43
CA THR A 429 11.92 53.86 37.85
C THR A 429 10.91 53.99 39.01
N ARG A 430 10.82 52.93 39.83
CA ARG A 430 11.37 52.93 41.22
C ARG A 430 11.42 51.54 41.89
N SER A 431 12.08 51.49 43.04
CA SER A 431 12.68 50.33 43.72
C SER A 431 12.08 50.04 45.11
N THR A 432 12.67 49.06 45.83
CA THR A 432 12.53 48.66 47.27
C THR A 432 11.48 47.57 47.60
N SER A 433 11.67 46.64 48.57
CA SER A 433 12.87 46.15 49.31
C SER A 433 12.55 44.92 50.22
N GLY A 434 13.55 44.10 50.57
CA GLY A 434 13.54 43.10 51.67
C GLY A 434 13.10 41.67 51.28
N HIS A 435 13.61 40.57 51.86
CA HIS A 435 14.62 40.38 52.91
C HIS A 435 15.43 39.06 52.72
N ASP A 436 16.64 39.09 53.28
CA ASP A 436 17.69 38.09 53.61
C ASP A 436 17.54 36.56 53.43
N ALA A 437 18.72 35.93 53.22
CA ALA A 437 18.99 34.49 53.18
C ALA A 437 19.56 33.96 54.53
N PRO A 438 19.99 32.69 54.60
CA PRO A 438 21.45 32.46 54.54
C PRO A 438 21.92 31.24 53.70
N VAL A 439 23.25 31.09 53.62
CA VAL A 439 24.02 30.28 52.66
C VAL A 439 24.93 29.26 53.38
N ALA A 440 25.14 28.07 52.78
CA ALA A 440 26.33 27.17 52.81
C ALA A 440 25.90 25.76 52.36
N HIS A 441 26.66 24.86 51.71
CA HIS A 441 27.99 24.81 51.07
C HIS A 441 28.07 23.45 50.30
N GLN A 442 28.91 23.14 49.31
CA GLN A 442 29.89 23.87 48.46
C GLN A 442 30.29 22.94 47.27
N GLY A 443 30.68 23.48 46.09
CA GLY A 443 31.70 22.81 45.24
C GLY A 443 31.41 22.59 43.74
N GLU A 444 32.08 23.39 42.88
CA GLU A 444 32.77 23.05 41.60
C GLU A 444 32.10 22.17 40.50
N LYS A 445 32.30 22.36 39.17
CA LYS A 445 32.92 23.40 38.32
C LYS A 445 32.48 23.21 36.85
N ARG A 446 32.21 24.31 36.13
CA ARG A 446 32.39 24.57 34.67
C ARG A 446 32.28 23.40 33.64
N ARG A 447 31.41 23.57 32.62
CA ARG A 447 31.83 24.14 31.30
C ARG A 447 30.65 24.62 30.44
N GLU A 448 30.94 25.55 29.53
CA GLU A 448 29.97 26.32 28.75
C GLU A 448 29.35 25.57 27.56
N LYS A 449 28.06 25.81 27.27
CA LYS A 449 27.49 25.66 25.92
C LYS A 449 27.62 27.00 25.19
N ARG A 450 28.27 27.03 24.03
CA ARG A 450 28.18 28.15 23.07
C ARG A 450 27.45 27.69 21.81
N ASN A 451 26.35 28.37 21.49
CA ASN A 451 25.83 28.42 20.13
C ASN A 451 26.70 29.40 19.33
N LEU A 452 27.02 29.07 18.07
CA LEU A 452 27.17 30.07 17.01
C LEU A 452 26.93 29.40 15.66
N ALA A 453 26.20 30.09 14.77
CA ALA A 453 25.85 29.61 13.44
C ALA A 453 26.48 30.50 12.35
N LYS A 454 26.92 29.89 11.25
CA LYS A 454 26.97 30.38 9.84
C LYS A 454 27.85 29.42 9.02
N MET A 455 27.28 28.71 8.04
CA MET A 455 27.05 29.10 6.63
C MET A 455 28.30 28.97 5.73
N CYS A 456 28.22 28.03 4.77
CA CYS A 456 28.50 28.15 3.33
C CYS A 456 28.25 26.74 2.74
N SER A 457 27.17 26.42 2.04
CA SER A 457 26.77 26.85 0.69
C SER A 457 27.86 26.63 -0.37
N VAL A 458 27.81 25.48 -1.07
CA VAL A 458 27.66 25.44 -2.54
C VAL A 458 26.80 24.23 -2.89
N SER A 459 25.68 24.46 -3.57
CA SER A 459 24.85 23.49 -4.29
C SER A 459 24.24 24.24 -5.46
#